data_AF-A0A832E2V9-F1
#
_entry.id   AF-A0A832E2V9-F1
#
_cell.length_a   1.000
_cell.length_b   1.000
_cell.length_c   1.000
_cell.angle_alpha   90.00
_cell.angle_beta   90.00
_cell.angle_gamma   90.00
#
_symmetry.space_group_name_H-M   'P 1'
#
loop_
_entity.id
_entity.type
_entity.pdbx_description
1 polymer ?
#
loop_
_entity_poly.entity_id
_entity_poly.type
_entity_poly.pdbx_seq_one_letter_code
_entity_poly.pdbx_strand_id
1 'polypeptide(L)'
;MKQINIDLIFIRFFQFILFAVFVFIVLVYFATLLLIPLDLLFQLQRVLVFIGIPAVLSVIATGALVTYAGFYLWKKPELWRFLLDTGMSLFNFAVEQVKSMEQMAIAAKTQAPQN
;
A
#
# COMPACT_ATOMS: atom_id res chain seq x y z
N MET A 1 31.59 -21.62 -23.32
CA MET A 1 31.18 -20.81 -22.16
C MET A 1 29.79 -20.28 -22.46
N LYS A 2 28.82 -20.63 -21.62
CA LYS A 2 27.39 -20.35 -21.84
C LYS A 2 27.23 -18.81 -21.86
N GLN A 3 26.91 -18.23 -23.01
CA GLN A 3 26.56 -16.81 -23.06
C GLN A 3 25.28 -16.66 -22.25
N ILE A 4 25.46 -16.27 -21.00
CA ILE A 4 24.37 -15.89 -20.14
C ILE A 4 23.75 -14.69 -20.84
N ASN A 5 22.52 -14.85 -21.32
CA ASN A 5 21.75 -13.76 -21.94
C ASN A 5 21.61 -12.66 -20.87
N ILE A 6 22.52 -11.69 -20.91
CA ILE A 6 22.62 -10.59 -19.97
C ILE A 6 21.26 -9.89 -19.87
N ASP A 7 20.60 -9.69 -21.01
CA ASP A 7 19.26 -9.12 -21.13
C ASP A 7 18.21 -9.88 -20.30
N LEU A 8 18.26 -11.22 -20.29
CA LEU A 8 17.33 -12.03 -19.51
C LEU A 8 17.55 -11.88 -18.00
N ILE A 9 18.79 -11.74 -17.55
CA ILE A 9 19.11 -11.47 -16.15
C ILE A 9 18.63 -10.10 -15.74
N PHE A 10 18.86 -9.07 -16.56
CA PHE A 10 18.39 -7.72 -16.31
C PHE A 10 16.85 -7.65 -16.21
N ILE A 11 16.13 -8.32 -17.11
CA ILE A 11 14.65 -8.38 -17.06
C ILE A 11 14.17 -9.03 -15.76
N ARG A 12 14.77 -10.15 -15.35
CA ARG A 12 14.41 -10.84 -14.09
C ARG A 12 14.76 -10.02 -12.84
N PHE A 13 15.88 -9.31 -12.87
CA PHE A 13 16.27 -8.42 -11.78
C PHE A 13 15.30 -7.23 -11.65
N PHE A 14 14.90 -6.64 -12.78
CA PHE A 14 13.92 -5.57 -12.78
C PHE A 14 12.53 -6.06 -12.33
N GLN A 15 12.14 -7.27 -12.71
CA GLN A 15 10.92 -7.92 -12.20
C GLN A 15 10.95 -8.07 -10.68
N PHE A 16 12.09 -8.44 -10.10
CA PHE A 16 12.26 -8.50 -8.64
C PHE A 16 12.12 -7.13 -7.97
N ILE A 17 12.71 -6.08 -8.56
CA ILE A 17 12.58 -4.71 -8.04
C ILE A 17 11.12 -4.24 -8.08
N LEU A 18 10.43 -4.45 -9.21
CA LEU A 18 9.01 -4.11 -9.36
C LEU A 18 8.15 -4.83 -8.32
N PHE A 19 8.43 -6.11 -8.05
CA PHE A 19 7.76 -6.85 -6.99
C PHE A 19 8.02 -6.24 -5.61
N ALA A 20 9.27 -5.90 -5.29
CA ALA A 20 9.62 -5.27 -4.01
C ALA A 20 8.94 -3.91 -3.82
N VAL A 21 8.93 -3.07 -4.88
CA VAL A 21 8.21 -1.78 -4.89
C VAL A 21 6.72 -1.99 -4.71
N PHE A 22 6.14 -3.01 -5.34
CA PHE A 22 4.72 -3.31 -5.17
C PHE A 22 4.38 -3.70 -3.73
N VAL A 23 5.15 -4.61 -3.13
CA VAL A 23 4.97 -4.99 -1.71
C VAL A 23 5.10 -3.77 -0.82
N PHE A 24 6.07 -2.88 -1.09
CA PHE A 24 6.22 -1.63 -0.38
C PHE A 24 4.99 -0.71 -0.50
N ILE A 25 4.45 -0.52 -1.71
CA ILE A 25 3.24 0.28 -1.96
C ILE A 25 2.04 -0.28 -1.19
N VAL A 26 1.83 -1.60 -1.23
CA VAL A 26 0.74 -2.25 -0.49
C VAL A 26 0.91 -2.04 1.01
N LEU A 27 2.14 -2.15 1.52
CA LEU A 27 2.43 -1.94 2.94
C LEU A 27 2.18 -0.48 3.35
N VAL A 28 2.58 0.49 2.52
CA VAL A 28 2.28 1.91 2.73
C VAL A 28 0.77 2.17 2.69
N TYR A 29 0.03 1.53 1.79
CA TYR A 29 -1.44 1.64 1.74
C TYR A 29 -2.08 1.19 3.06
N PHE A 30 -1.71 0.02 3.58
CA PHE A 30 -2.21 -0.46 4.87
C PHE A 30 -1.73 0.39 6.05
N ALA A 31 -0.47 0.82 6.04
CA ALA A 31 0.07 1.71 7.06
C ALA A 31 -0.69 3.04 7.10
N THR A 32 -1.03 3.60 5.95
CA THR A 32 -1.82 4.84 5.85
C THR A 32 -3.22 4.65 6.42
N LEU A 33 -3.88 3.53 6.12
CA LEU A 33 -5.20 3.22 6.68
C LEU A 33 -5.19 3.10 8.20
N LEU A 34 -4.11 2.59 8.78
CA LEU A 34 -3.93 2.49 10.24
C LEU A 34 -3.52 3.84 10.86
N LEU A 35 -2.61 4.57 10.20
CA LEU A 35 -2.02 5.80 10.71
C LEU A 35 -2.99 6.96 10.70
N ILE A 36 -3.88 7.09 9.70
CA ILE A 36 -4.85 8.19 9.63
C ILE A 36 -5.71 8.30 10.91
N PRO A 37 -6.42 7.26 11.37
CA PRO A 37 -7.24 7.38 12.58
C PRO A 37 -6.39 7.56 13.84
N LEU A 38 -5.18 6.97 13.86
CA LEU A 38 -4.27 7.11 14.99
C LEU A 38 -3.69 8.53 15.09
N ASP A 39 -3.33 9.13 13.97
CA ASP A 39 -2.85 10.51 13.90
C ASP A 39 -3.96 11.49 14.30
N LEU A 40 -5.20 11.24 13.86
CA LEU A 40 -6.37 12.02 14.27
C LEU A 40 -6.57 12.02 15.80
N LEU A 41 -6.40 10.86 16.45
CA LEU A 41 -6.42 10.76 17.92
C LEU A 41 -5.37 11.69 18.55
N PHE A 42 -4.12 11.59 18.11
CA PHE A 42 -3.03 12.38 18.70
C PHE A 42 -3.19 13.88 18.45
N GLN A 43 -3.64 14.28 17.25
CA GLN A 43 -3.88 15.69 16.94
C GLN A 43 -5.01 16.28 17.79
N LEU A 44 -6.14 15.60 17.89
CA LEU A 44 -7.25 16.06 18.73
C LEU A 44 -6.85 16.11 20.21
N GLN A 45 -6.14 15.09 20.70
CA GLN A 45 -5.64 15.09 22.08
C GLN A 45 -4.73 16.30 22.33
N ARG A 46 -3.82 16.61 21.39
CA ARG A 46 -2.93 17.77 21.50
C ARG A 46 -3.70 19.09 21.59
N VAL A 47 -4.77 19.24 20.81
CA VAL A 47 -5.65 20.42 20.87
C VAL A 47 -6.35 20.53 22.22
N LEU A 48 -6.89 19.42 22.75
CA LEU A 48 -7.56 19.42 24.05
C LEU A 48 -6.59 19.78 25.18
N VAL A 49 -5.37 19.21 25.16
CA VAL A 49 -4.33 19.54 26.13
C VAL A 49 -3.89 21.01 26.01
N PHE A 50 -3.80 21.53 24.78
CA PHE A 50 -3.45 22.94 24.54
C PHE A 50 -4.46 23.92 25.14
N ILE A 51 -5.76 23.57 25.18
CA ILE A 51 -6.83 24.38 25.78
C ILE A 51 -6.88 24.23 27.32
N GLY A 52 -5.98 23.43 27.91
CA GLY A 52 -5.85 23.28 29.36
C GLY A 52 -6.59 22.06 29.93
N ILE A 53 -7.08 21.14 29.09
CA ILE A 53 -7.68 19.89 29.55
C ILE A 53 -6.56 18.94 30.02
N PRO A 54 -6.65 18.38 31.24
CA PRO A 54 -5.67 17.40 31.72
C PRO A 54 -5.51 16.23 30.74
N ALA A 55 -4.27 15.76 30.56
CA ALA A 55 -3.94 14.70 29.60
C ALA A 55 -4.82 13.44 29.76
N VAL A 56 -5.13 13.03 31.00
CA VAL A 56 -5.99 11.87 31.29
C VAL A 56 -7.41 12.05 30.75
N LEU A 57 -8.02 13.22 30.99
CA LEU A 57 -9.36 13.52 30.49
C LEU A 57 -9.38 13.70 28.97
N SER A 58 -8.30 14.27 28.41
CA SER A 58 -8.16 14.41 26.96
C SER A 58 -8.14 13.05 26.26
N VAL A 59 -7.44 12.04 26.79
CA VAL A 59 -7.38 10.69 26.18
C VAL A 59 -8.76 10.04 26.17
N ILE A 60 -9.53 10.14 27.26
CA ILE A 60 -10.87 9.56 27.35
C ILE A 60 -11.83 10.25 26.35
N ALA A 61 -11.83 11.59 26.34
CA ALA A 61 -12.69 12.37 25.45
C ALA A 61 -12.36 12.13 23.97
N THR A 62 -11.07 12.11 23.63
CA THR A 62 -10.61 11.92 22.26
C THR A 62 -10.82 10.48 21.80
N GLY A 63 -10.58 9.51 22.69
CA GLY A 63 -10.88 8.09 22.45
C GLY A 63 -12.36 7.89 22.10
N ALA A 64 -13.27 8.45 22.91
CA ALA A 64 -14.71 8.37 22.64
C ALA A 64 -15.10 9.02 21.30
N LEU A 65 -14.55 10.20 20.99
CA LEU A 65 -14.79 10.89 19.72
C LEU A 65 -14.33 10.08 18.51
N VAL A 66 -13.12 9.52 18.56
CA VAL A 66 -12.60 8.73 17.43
C VAL A 66 -13.27 7.38 17.32
N THR A 67 -13.63 6.73 18.43
CA THR A 67 -14.47 5.51 18.38
C THR A 67 -15.83 5.81 17.73
N TYR A 68 -16.46 6.93 18.07
CA TYR A 68 -17.72 7.34 17.44
C TYR A 68 -17.56 7.66 15.94
N ALA A 69 -16.50 8.37 15.57
CA ALA A 69 -16.18 8.65 14.17
C ALA A 69 -15.90 7.35 13.39
N GLY A 70 -15.13 6.42 13.98
CA GLY A 70 -14.87 5.10 13.41
C GLY A 70 -16.15 4.28 13.23
N PHE A 71 -17.06 4.31 14.20
CA PHE A 71 -18.37 3.65 14.10
C PHE A 71 -19.24 4.28 13.00
N TYR A 72 -19.21 5.61 12.86
CA TYR A 72 -19.92 6.31 11.79
C TYR A 72 -19.37 5.94 10.40
N LEU A 73 -18.04 5.87 10.27
CA LEU A 73 -17.38 5.45 9.03
C LEU A 73 -17.68 3.97 8.70
N TRP A 74 -17.70 3.09 9.71
CA TRP A 74 -18.05 1.68 9.50
C TRP A 74 -19.48 1.52 8.95
N LYS A 75 -20.42 2.36 9.40
CA LYS A 75 -21.79 2.34 8.89
C LYS A 75 -21.93 2.78 7.42
N LYS A 76 -20.90 3.33 6.79
CA LYS A 76 -20.92 3.70 5.36
C LYS A 76 -20.35 2.57 4.50
N PRO A 77 -21.18 1.75 3.84
CA PRO A 77 -20.72 0.64 3.01
C PRO A 77 -19.87 1.09 1.81
N GLU A 78 -20.06 2.32 1.35
CA GLU A 78 -19.32 2.90 0.22
C GLU A 78 -17.82 3.03 0.51
N LEU A 79 -17.44 3.38 1.75
CA LEU A 79 -16.03 3.46 2.14
C LEU A 79 -15.37 2.07 2.12
N TRP A 80 -16.09 1.05 2.60
CA TRP A 80 -15.57 -0.31 2.54
C TRP A 80 -15.38 -0.81 1.11
N ARG A 81 -16.34 -0.51 0.23
CA ARG A 81 -16.22 -0.83 -1.20
C ARG A 81 -15.03 -0.12 -1.83
N PHE A 82 -14.90 1.19 -1.59
CA PHE A 82 -13.77 1.96 -2.11
C PHE A 82 -12.41 1.40 -1.67
N LEU A 83 -12.28 0.99 -0.40
CA LEU A 83 -11.04 0.40 0.12
C LEU A 83 -10.72 -0.94 -0.52
N LEU A 84 -11.73 -1.78 -0.74
CA LEU A 84 -11.58 -3.07 -1.40
C LEU A 84 -11.29 -2.90 -2.89
N ASP A 85 -12.00 -2.01 -3.57
CA ASP A 85 -11.82 -1.71 -4.99
C ASP A 85 -10.41 -1.14 -5.25
N THR A 86 -9.94 -0.26 -4.38
CA THR A 86 -8.57 0.27 -4.44
C THR A 86 -7.54 -0.84 -4.22
N GLY A 87 -7.75 -1.70 -3.23
CA GLY A 87 -6.87 -2.85 -2.98
C GLY A 87 -6.83 -3.83 -4.16
N MET A 88 -7.99 -4.13 -4.75
CA MET A 88 -8.12 -4.99 -5.93
C MET A 88 -7.49 -4.34 -7.17
N SER A 89 -7.64 -3.03 -7.34
CA SER A 89 -7.00 -2.28 -8.43
C SER A 89 -5.48 -2.34 -8.31
N LEU A 90 -4.93 -2.15 -7.11
CA LEU A 90 -3.50 -2.31 -6.84
C LEU A 90 -3.01 -3.72 -7.17
N PHE A 91 -3.76 -4.75 -6.76
CA PHE A 91 -3.43 -6.14 -7.06
C PHE A 91 -3.45 -6.43 -8.57
N ASN A 92 -4.50 -6.00 -9.27
CA ASN A 92 -4.63 -6.19 -10.72
C ASN A 92 -3.49 -5.48 -11.46
N PHE A 93 -3.14 -4.27 -11.03
CA PHE A 93 -2.00 -3.54 -11.57
C PHE A 93 -0.69 -4.33 -11.42
N ALA A 94 -0.43 -4.96 -10.27
CA ALA A 94 0.76 -5.79 -10.11
C ALA A 94 0.76 -7.00 -11.05
N VAL A 95 -0.38 -7.68 -11.19
CA VAL A 95 -0.52 -8.83 -12.08
C VAL A 95 -0.25 -8.44 -13.54
N GLU A 96 -0.78 -7.30 -13.98
CA GLU A 96 -0.55 -6.78 -15.34
C GLU A 96 0.92 -6.45 -15.58
N GLN A 97 1.59 -5.81 -14.61
CA GLN A 97 3.01 -5.48 -14.72
C GLN A 97 3.88 -6.74 -14.78
N VAL A 98 3.59 -7.76 -13.96
CA VAL A 98 4.31 -9.04 -14.01
C VAL A 98 4.11 -9.73 -15.36
N LYS A 99 2.87 -9.75 -15.88
CA LYS A 99 2.55 -10.35 -17.19
C LYS A 99 3.25 -9.63 -18.34
N SER A 100 3.33 -8.30 -18.29
CA SER A 100 4.07 -7.49 -19.28
C SER A 100 5.56 -7.84 -19.25
N MET A 101 6.16 -7.95 -18.06
CA MET A 101 7.56 -8.34 -17.91
C MET A 101 7.84 -9.76 -18.40
N GLU A 102 6.92 -10.70 -18.17
CA GLU A 102 7.03 -12.06 -18.68
C GLU A 102 7.03 -12.09 -20.21
N GLN A 103 6.16 -11.32 -20.86
CA GLN A 103 6.13 -11.19 -22.32
C GLN A 103 7.45 -10.61 -22.85
N MET A 104 8.03 -9.61 -22.18
CA MET A 104 9.35 -9.07 -22.53
C MET A 104 10.47 -10.11 -22.38
N ALA A 105 10.43 -10.91 -21.31
CA ALA A 105 11.39 -11.99 -21.10
C ALA A 105 11.29 -13.09 -22.18
N ILE A 106 10.08 -13.41 -22.63
CA ILE A 106 9.84 -14.36 -23.73
C ILE A 106 10.39 -13.78 -25.04
N ALA A 107 10.05 -12.53 -25.38
CA ALA A 107 10.54 -11.86 -26.59
C ALA A 107 12.07 -11.78 -26.63
N ALA A 108 12.73 -11.45 -25.50
CA ALA A 108 14.19 -11.41 -25.40
C ALA A 108 14.83 -12.79 -25.59
N LYS A 109 14.17 -13.87 -25.14
CA LYS A 109 14.63 -15.24 -25.42
C LYS A 109 14.48 -15.62 -26.89
N THR A 110 13.46 -15.14 -27.57
CA THR A 110 13.23 -15.42 -29.01
C THR A 110 14.19 -14.62 -29.91
N GLN A 111 14.64 -13.45 -29.46
CA GLN A 111 15.59 -12.60 -30.17
C GLN A 111 17.06 -12.95 -29.93
N ALA A 112 17.39 -13.71 -28.87
CA ALA A 112 18.73 -14.26 -28.67
C ALA A 112 19.01 -15.31 -29.77
N PRO A 113 19.90 -15.05 -30.75
CA PRO A 113 20.25 -16.04 -31.75
C PRO A 113 20.87 -17.25 -31.05
N GLN A 114 20.39 -18.44 -31.38
CA GLN A 114 21.05 -19.69 -31.03
C GLN A 114 22.39 -19.77 -31.78
N ASN A 115 23.46 -19.30 -31.15
CA ASN A 115 24.85 -19.61 -31.53
C ASN A 115 25.56 -20.26 -30.34
#